data_AF-A0A4V2YYK3-F1
#
_entry.id   AF-A0A4V2YYK3-F1
#
_cell.length_a   1.000
_cell.length_b   1.000
_cell.length_c   1.000
_cell.angle_alpha   90.00
_cell.angle_beta   90.00
_cell.angle_gamma   90.00
#
_symmetry.space_group_name_H-M   'P 1'
#
loop_
_entity.id
_entity.type
_entity.pdbx_description
1 polymer ?
#
loop_
_entity_poly.entity_id
_entity_poly.type
_entity_poly.pdbx_seq_one_letter_code
_entity_poly.pdbx_strand_id
1 'polypeptide(L)'
;MLNIIGIFFAISIFASMKKKILILNSLLVFAVLFSMLFQSIHSYEHLIKQLSEKECHHKYVSSKEITHQHNNFDHCFVCSFTLSSFVPSNSSHFDFKNFDFPSSHFNFKSRETTPFFEGSLFALRAPPSFIV
;
A
#
# COMPACT_ATOMS: atom_id res chain seq x y z
N MET A 1 -20.99 11.89 -11.18
CA MET A 1 -20.80 13.15 -10.42
C MET A 1 -19.55 13.15 -9.54
N LEU A 2 -19.27 12.09 -8.76
CA LEU A 2 -18.06 12.01 -7.91
C LEU A 2 -16.74 12.30 -8.65
N ASN A 3 -16.60 11.82 -9.88
CA ASN A 3 -15.37 11.96 -10.65
C ASN A 3 -15.06 13.42 -11.05
N ILE A 4 -16.09 14.22 -11.37
CA ILE A 4 -15.92 15.62 -11.76
C ILE A 4 -15.53 16.49 -10.56
N ILE A 5 -16.11 16.22 -9.39
CA ILE A 5 -15.79 16.91 -8.14
C ILE A 5 -14.35 16.59 -7.72
N GLY A 6 -13.93 15.32 -7.83
CA GLY A 6 -12.55 14.91 -7.57
C GLY A 6 -11.53 15.56 -8.52
N ILE A 7 -11.86 15.65 -9.81
CA ILE A 7 -11.03 16.34 -10.81
C ILE A 7 -10.91 17.84 -10.47
N PHE A 8 -12.02 18.49 -10.11
CA PHE A 8 -12.02 19.90 -9.74
C PHE A 8 -11.18 20.17 -8.48
N PHE A 9 -11.26 19.29 -7.49
CA PHE A 9 -10.48 19.37 -6.27
C PHE A 9 -8.98 19.18 -6.55
N ALA A 10 -8.61 18.20 -7.39
CA ALA A 10 -7.24 17.99 -7.82
C ALA A 10 -6.68 19.20 -8.58
N ILE A 11 -7.45 19.80 -9.48
CA ILE A 11 -7.07 21.02 -10.22
C ILE A 11 -6.87 22.20 -9.25
N SER A 12 -7.76 22.35 -8.26
CA SER A 12 -7.66 23.42 -7.26
C SER A 12 -6.41 23.28 -6.38
N ILE A 13 -6.09 22.06 -5.95
CA ILE A 13 -4.84 21.76 -5.23
C ILE A 13 -3.62 22.09 -6.11
N PHE A 14 -3.63 21.64 -7.36
CA PHE A 14 -2.55 21.91 -8.33
C PHE A 14 -2.34 23.41 -8.56
N ALA A 15 -3.42 24.19 -8.63
CA ALA A 15 -3.36 25.65 -8.80
C ALA A 15 -2.78 26.38 -7.58
N SER A 16 -2.95 25.82 -6.37
CA SER A 16 -2.48 26.43 -5.11
C SER A 16 -1.00 26.12 -4.79
N MET A 17 -0.34 25.23 -5.53
CA MET A 17 1.05 24.83 -5.27
C MET A 17 2.09 25.82 -5.83
N LYS A 18 3.22 25.95 -5.12
CA LYS A 18 4.39 26.71 -5.62
C LYS A 18 4.92 26.08 -6.91
N LYS A 19 5.14 26.89 -7.95
CA LYS A 19 5.58 26.44 -9.29
C LYS A 19 6.78 25.46 -9.28
N LYS A 20 7.74 25.66 -8.38
CA LYS A 20 8.92 24.78 -8.25
C LYS A 20 8.57 23.38 -7.72
N ILE A 21 7.67 23.30 -6.74
CA ILE A 21 7.23 22.02 -6.14
C ILE A 21 6.32 21.28 -7.13
N LEU A 22 5.49 22.01 -7.87
CA LEU A 22 4.65 21.46 -8.93
C LEU A 22 5.48 20.76 -10.02
N ILE A 23 6.56 21.40 -10.49
CA ILE A 23 7.45 20.82 -11.50
C ILE A 23 8.14 19.55 -10.96
N LEU A 24 8.67 19.59 -9.73
CA LEU A 24 9.31 18.42 -9.12
C LEU A 24 8.33 17.26 -8.95
N ASN A 25 7.12 17.52 -8.48
CA ASN A 25 6.09 16.49 -8.32
C ASN A 25 5.68 15.89 -9.68
N SER A 26 5.50 16.74 -10.69
CA SER A 26 5.18 16.29 -12.05
C SER A 26 6.29 15.41 -12.64
N LEU A 27 7.54 15.83 -12.48
CA LEU A 27 8.70 15.04 -12.92
C LEU A 27 8.79 13.69 -12.20
N LEU A 28 8.49 13.65 -10.90
CA LEU A 28 8.47 12.40 -10.13
C LEU A 28 7.40 11.44 -10.65
N VAL A 29 6.17 11.93 -10.86
CA VAL A 29 5.08 11.12 -11.43
C VAL A 29 5.47 10.62 -12.82
N PHE A 30 6.04 11.48 -13.66
CA PHE A 30 6.50 11.10 -14.98
C PHE A 30 7.61 10.04 -14.93
N ALA A 31 8.57 10.17 -14.02
CA ALA A 31 9.64 9.19 -13.83
C ALA A 31 9.10 7.82 -13.40
N VAL A 32 8.10 7.80 -12.50
CA VAL A 32 7.42 6.56 -12.07
C VAL A 32 6.70 5.92 -13.24
N LEU A 33 5.90 6.68 -14.00
CA LEU A 33 5.19 6.19 -15.18
C LEU A 33 6.15 5.65 -16.24
N PHE A 34 7.25 6.36 -16.48
CA PHE A 34 8.29 5.94 -17.41
C PHE A 34 8.94 4.62 -16.95
N SER A 35 9.26 4.50 -15.66
CA SER A 35 9.81 3.26 -15.10
C SER A 35 8.84 2.08 -15.28
N MET A 36 7.56 2.26 -14.99
CA MET A 36 6.53 1.23 -15.18
C MET A 36 6.38 0.83 -16.66
N LEU A 37 6.43 1.80 -17.58
CA LEU A 37 6.32 1.55 -19.02
C LEU A 37 7.53 0.78 -19.57
N PHE A 38 8.74 1.11 -19.13
CA PHE A 38 9.93 0.35 -19.55
C PHE A 38 9.93 -1.07 -18.98
N GLN A 39 9.53 -1.24 -17.72
CA GLN A 39 9.40 -2.56 -17.11
C GLN A 39 8.35 -3.42 -17.83
N SER A 40 7.23 -2.83 -18.23
CA SER A 40 6.19 -3.57 -18.96
C SER A 40 6.63 -3.99 -20.36
N ILE A 41 7.25 -3.10 -21.14
CA ILE A 41 7.76 -3.42 -22.48
C ILE A 41 8.82 -4.54 -22.41
N HIS A 42 9.77 -4.43 -21.49
CA HIS A 42 10.83 -5.45 -21.35
C HIS A 42 10.25 -6.80 -20.91
N SER A 43 9.29 -6.79 -19.99
CA SER A 43 8.60 -8.02 -19.60
C SER A 43 7.83 -8.65 -20.77
N TYR A 44 7.28 -7.85 -21.69
CA TYR A 44 6.52 -8.35 -22.84
C TYR A 44 7.40 -9.11 -23.84
N GLU A 45 8.63 -8.65 -24.09
CA GLU A 45 9.59 -9.38 -24.92
C GLU A 45 9.89 -10.76 -24.32
N HIS A 46 10.12 -10.82 -23.00
CA HIS A 46 10.35 -12.08 -22.31
C HIS A 46 9.11 -12.99 -22.31
N LEU A 47 7.91 -12.43 -22.13
CA LEU A 47 6.66 -13.20 -22.21
C LEU A 47 6.46 -13.79 -23.61
N ILE A 48 6.74 -13.04 -24.69
CA ILE A 48 6.67 -13.59 -26.06
C ILE A 48 7.66 -14.74 -26.24
N LYS A 49 8.90 -14.59 -25.76
CA LYS A 49 9.90 -15.67 -25.84
C LYS A 49 9.44 -16.92 -25.09
N GLN A 50 8.89 -16.76 -23.89
CA GLN A 50 8.32 -17.84 -23.08
C GLN A 50 7.08 -18.48 -23.73
N LEU A 51 6.25 -17.72 -24.45
CA LEU A 51 5.12 -18.25 -25.21
C LEU A 51 5.56 -19.00 -26.47
N SER A 52 6.65 -18.56 -27.11
CA SER A 52 7.23 -19.19 -28.29
C SER A 52 8.00 -20.46 -27.95
N GLU A 53 8.65 -20.50 -26.80
CA GLU A 53 9.39 -21.66 -26.29
C GLU A 53 8.45 -22.54 -25.47
N LYS A 54 7.90 -23.58 -26.11
CA LYS A 54 7.03 -24.55 -25.45
C LYS A 54 7.81 -25.38 -24.43
N GLU A 55 8.02 -24.84 -23.23
CA GLU A 55 8.65 -25.58 -22.14
C GLU A 55 7.62 -26.51 -21.47
N CYS A 56 7.47 -27.72 -22.03
CA CYS A 56 6.65 -28.76 -21.42
C CYS A 56 7.47 -29.50 -20.34
N HIS A 57 7.27 -29.17 -19.07
CA HIS A 57 7.84 -29.92 -17.95
C HIS A 57 7.03 -31.20 -17.70
N HIS A 58 7.18 -32.20 -18.57
CA HIS A 58 6.65 -33.54 -18.33
C HIS A 58 7.73 -34.61 -18.51
N LYS A 59 7.93 -35.42 -17.47
CA LYS A 59 8.60 -36.71 -17.59
C LYS A 59 7.57 -37.66 -18.20
N TYR A 60 7.68 -37.97 -19.49
CA TYR A 60 6.77 -38.90 -20.15
C TYR A 60 6.85 -40.29 -19.48
N VAL A 61 5.79 -40.70 -18.80
CA VAL A 61 5.64 -42.08 -18.28
C VAL A 61 4.70 -42.92 -19.17
N SER A 62 3.91 -42.28 -20.04
CA SER A 62 2.98 -42.95 -20.96
C SER A 62 2.68 -42.08 -22.19
N SER A 63 2.41 -42.71 -23.34
CA SER A 63 2.28 -42.08 -24.66
C SER A 63 0.99 -41.27 -24.89
N LYS A 64 0.15 -41.08 -23.86
CA LYS A 64 -1.14 -40.38 -23.96
C LYS A 64 -1.49 -39.58 -22.70
N GLU A 65 -0.66 -38.63 -22.32
CA GLU A 65 -1.01 -37.68 -21.26
C GLU A 65 -0.98 -36.24 -21.80
N ILE A 66 -2.17 -35.66 -21.98
CA ILE A 66 -2.35 -34.25 -22.33
C ILE A 66 -2.61 -33.50 -21.01
N THR A 67 -1.60 -33.39 -20.14
CA THR A 67 -1.68 -32.48 -18.98
C THR A 67 -1.15 -31.12 -19.41
N HIS A 68 -2.01 -30.33 -20.09
CA HIS A 68 -1.73 -28.92 -20.33
C HIS A 68 -1.79 -28.17 -18.99
N GLN A 69 -0.64 -28.03 -18.34
CA GLN A 69 -0.51 -27.09 -17.24
C GLN A 69 -0.54 -25.69 -17.85
N HIS A 70 -1.64 -24.96 -17.65
CA HIS A 70 -1.74 -23.55 -17.97
C HIS A 70 -0.87 -22.79 -16.98
N ASN A 71 0.43 -22.68 -17.24
CA ASN A 71 1.23 -21.69 -16.54
C ASN A 71 0.61 -20.31 -16.85
N ASN A 72 0.37 -19.50 -15.82
CA ASN A 72 -0.10 -18.13 -16.00
C ASN A 72 0.97 -17.36 -16.79
N PHE A 73 0.74 -17.19 -18.09
CA PHE A 73 1.60 -16.43 -19.00
C PHE A 73 1.55 -14.91 -18.75
N ASP A 74 0.90 -14.49 -17.66
CA ASP A 74 0.80 -13.10 -17.24
C ASP A 74 1.98 -12.67 -16.35
N HIS A 75 2.83 -13.61 -15.94
CA HIS A 75 3.98 -13.38 -15.07
C HIS A 75 5.31 -13.71 -15.76
N CYS A 76 6.20 -12.73 -15.82
CA CYS A 76 7.58 -12.95 -16.27
C CYS A 76 8.48 -13.27 -15.07
N PHE A 77 8.95 -14.51 -14.96
CA PHE A 77 9.84 -14.95 -13.87
C PHE A 77 11.23 -14.29 -13.89
N VAL A 78 11.70 -13.84 -15.06
CA VAL A 78 12.98 -13.12 -15.20
C VAL A 78 12.88 -11.70 -14.65
N CYS A 79 11.79 -11.01 -14.99
CA CYS A 79 11.57 -9.62 -14.55
C CYS A 79 10.86 -9.54 -13.20
N SER A 80 10.34 -10.65 -12.67
CA SER A 80 9.42 -10.70 -11.52
C SER A 80 8.26 -9.70 -11.66
N PHE A 81 7.77 -9.53 -12.89
CA PHE A 81 6.73 -8.55 -13.24
C PHE A 81 5.48 -9.27 -13.72
N THR A 82 4.32 -8.85 -13.24
CA THR A 82 3.01 -9.41 -13.60
C THR A 82 2.13 -8.31 -14.18
N LEU A 83 1.58 -8.53 -15.37
CA LEU A 83 0.58 -7.64 -15.94
C LEU A 83 -0.81 -8.07 -15.42
N SER A 84 -1.41 -7.27 -14.54
CA SER A 84 -2.75 -7.53 -14.01
C SER A 84 -3.75 -6.50 -14.54
N SER A 85 -4.96 -6.94 -14.83
CA SER A 85 -6.07 -6.05 -15.19
C SER A 85 -6.59 -5.35 -13.94
N PHE A 86 -6.47 -4.03 -13.88
CA PHE A 86 -7.08 -3.24 -12.82
C PHE A 86 -8.59 -3.13 -13.06
N VAL A 87 -9.38 -3.86 -12.29
CA VAL A 87 -10.83 -3.68 -12.22
C VAL A 87 -11.13 -2.77 -11.01
N PRO A 88 -11.65 -1.55 -11.21
CA PRO A 88 -12.03 -0.71 -10.09
C PRO A 88 -13.12 -1.42 -9.28
N SER A 89 -12.86 -1.74 -8.02
CA SER A 89 -13.90 -2.24 -7.14
C SER A 89 -14.95 -1.14 -6.98
N ASN A 90 -16.24 -1.46 -7.18
CA ASN A 90 -17.31 -0.52 -6.88
C ASN A 90 -17.16 -0.06 -5.43
N SER A 91 -16.79 1.20 -5.24
CA SER A 91 -16.60 1.80 -3.91
C SER A 91 -17.95 1.83 -3.21
N SER A 92 -18.21 0.86 -2.32
CA SER A 92 -19.35 0.92 -1.41
C SER A 92 -19.05 2.01 -0.39
N HIS A 93 -19.69 3.17 -0.54
CA HIS A 93 -19.69 4.18 0.50
C HIS A 93 -20.54 3.67 1.67
N PHE A 94 -19.97 3.70 2.87
CA PHE A 94 -20.70 3.48 4.11
C PHE A 94 -21.06 4.84 4.69
N ASP A 95 -22.37 5.13 4.77
CA ASP A 95 -22.85 6.32 5.47
C ASP A 95 -22.84 6.05 6.97
N PHE A 96 -21.90 6.69 7.68
CA PHE A 96 -21.90 6.69 9.14
C PHE A 96 -23.04 7.57 9.62
N LYS A 97 -24.04 6.98 10.27
CA LYS A 97 -25.08 7.73 10.95
C LYS A 97 -24.45 8.45 12.14
N ASN A 98 -24.36 9.78 12.04
CA ASN A 98 -23.93 10.62 13.16
C ASN A 98 -24.90 10.39 14.32
N PHE A 99 -24.42 9.77 15.39
CA PHE A 99 -25.13 9.76 16.66
C PHE A 99 -24.74 11.04 17.39
N ASP A 100 -25.70 11.94 17.53
CA ASP A 100 -25.58 13.08 18.44
C ASP A 100 -25.58 12.52 19.87
N PHE A 101 -24.38 12.25 20.39
CA PHE A 101 -24.21 12.02 21.81
C PHE A 101 -24.45 13.37 22.50
N PRO A 102 -25.47 13.51 23.37
CA PRO A 102 -25.58 14.71 24.19
C PRO A 102 -24.32 14.77 25.06
N SER A 103 -23.41 15.69 24.72
CA SER A 103 -22.24 15.99 25.52
C SER A 103 -22.72 16.67 26.80
N SER A 104 -23.12 15.86 27.78
CA SER A 104 -23.17 16.34 29.15
C SER A 104 -21.75 16.73 29.52
N HIS A 105 -21.48 18.04 29.48
CA HIS A 105 -20.21 18.61 29.88
C HIS A 105 -20.07 18.40 31.39
N PHE A 106 -19.53 17.25 31.80
CA PHE A 106 -19.07 17.05 33.15
C PHE A 106 -17.77 17.84 33.32
N ASN A 107 -17.88 19.03 33.91
CA ASN A 107 -16.73 19.81 34.36
C ASN A 107 -16.08 19.08 35.54
N PHE A 108 -15.24 18.10 35.25
CA PHE A 108 -14.41 17.46 36.26
C PHE A 108 -13.27 18.40 36.63
N LYS A 109 -13.46 19.21 37.68
CA LYS A 109 -12.37 19.99 38.26
C LYS A 109 -11.49 19.05 39.08
N SER A 110 -10.59 18.35 38.39
CA SER A 110 -9.48 17.67 39.03
C SER A 110 -8.61 18.72 39.73
N ARG A 111 -8.49 18.64 41.05
CA ARG A 111 -7.47 19.39 41.77
C ARG A 111 -6.18 18.64 41.50
N GLU A 112 -5.44 19.09 40.48
CA GLU A 112 -4.12 18.57 40.16
C GLU A 112 -3.22 18.80 41.38
N THR A 113 -3.11 17.79 42.26
CA THR A 113 -1.94 17.68 43.11
C THR A 113 -0.81 17.36 42.16
N THR A 114 0.03 18.33 41.88
CA THR A 114 1.31 18.14 41.21
C THR A 114 2.29 17.62 42.27
N PRO A 115 2.55 16.30 42.37
CA PRO A 115 3.71 15.86 43.13
C PRO A 115 4.93 16.37 42.36
N PHE A 116 5.51 17.47 42.84
CA PHE A 116 6.81 17.88 42.36
C PHE A 116 7.81 16.79 42.77
N PHE A 117 8.53 16.25 41.79
CA PHE A 117 9.55 15.24 42.01
C PHE A 117 10.82 15.96 42.49
N GLU A 118 11.03 15.98 43.80
CA GLU A 118 12.20 16.61 44.44
C GLU A 118 13.46 15.73 44.38
N GLY A 119 13.77 15.17 43.21
CA GLY A 119 15.07 14.56 42.94
C GLY A 119 15.33 13.24 43.68
N SER A 120 15.24 12.14 42.93
CA SER A 120 15.76 10.81 43.27
C SER A 120 15.11 10.09 44.47
N LEU A 121 13.97 9.46 44.21
CA LEU A 121 13.56 8.28 44.99
C LEU A 121 14.49 7.11 44.64
N PHE A 122 15.57 6.96 45.40
CA PHE A 122 16.38 5.72 45.49
C PHE A 122 15.65 4.59 46.22
N ALA A 123 14.31 4.54 46.15
CA ALA A 123 13.54 3.45 46.71
C ALA A 123 13.69 2.23 45.78
N LEU A 124 14.74 1.45 46.06
CA LEU A 124 14.99 0.07 45.64
C LEU A 124 15.30 -0.17 44.15
N ARG A 125 16.58 -0.01 43.79
CA ARG A 125 17.23 -0.82 42.74
C ARG A 125 18.11 -1.94 43.33
N ALA A 126 17.77 -2.45 44.52
CA ALA A 126 18.45 -3.63 45.03
C ALA A 126 17.86 -4.88 44.36
N PRO A 127 18.68 -5.77 43.77
CA PRO A 127 18.21 -7.07 43.30
C PRO A 127 17.66 -7.88 44.49
N PRO A 128 16.61 -8.69 44.30
CA PRO A 128 16.00 -9.46 45.38
C PRO A 128 17.04 -10.37 46.03
N SER A 129 17.25 -10.18 47.33
CA SER A 129 18.07 -11.07 48.14
C SER A 129 17.26 -12.34 48.38
N PHE A 130 17.69 -13.47 47.82
CA PHE A 130 17.20 -14.77 48.24
C PHE A 130 17.70 -15.02 49.66
N ILE A 131 16.79 -15.04 50.63
CA ILE A 131 17.05 -15.58 51.97
C ILE A 131 16.69 -17.07 51.91
N VAL A 132 17.67 -17.91 52.19
CA VAL A 132 17.53 -19.35 52.49
C VAL A 132 17.33 -19.50 54.00
#